data_AF-A0A087X2S8-F1
#
_entry.id   AF-A0A087X2S8-F1
#
_cell.length_a   1.000
_cell.length_b   1.000
_cell.length_c   1.000
_cell.angle_alpha   90.00
_cell.angle_beta   90.00
_cell.angle_gamma   90.00
#
_symmetry.space_group_name_H-M   'P 1'
#
loop_
_entity.id
_entity.type
_entity.pdbx_description
1 polymer ?
#
loop_
_entity_poly.entity_id
_entity_poly.type
_entity_poly.pdbx_seq_one_letter_code
_entity_poly.pdbx_strand_id
1 'polypeptide(L)'
;NMREWWIHVGLICVPLVAVYLHIPPPQLSATLQKWHSAGDFFHFRGKKIFYRDSYGALGSSDVVLLLHGFPTSSYDWNKIWDPLAQRFHRVIALDFLGFGFSDKPRPHRYSIFEQASIVEALVAHLGLGNQRLNLISHDYGDTVALELLYRSDQNRTGHLNFNSLCLSNGGTVLAFFGK
;
A
#
# COMPACT_ATOMS: atom_id res chain seq x y z
N ASN A 1 3.58 4.12 52.29
CA ASN A 1 4.58 5.17 52.00
C ASN A 1 4.53 5.47 50.49
N MET A 2 3.94 6.58 50.05
CA MET A 2 3.77 6.88 48.60
C MET A 2 5.09 7.04 47.83
N ARG A 3 6.22 7.15 48.54
CA ARG A 3 7.54 7.42 47.95
C ARG A 3 8.24 6.21 47.30
N GLU A 4 7.77 4.98 47.53
CA GLU A 4 8.44 3.76 47.03
C GLU A 4 7.71 3.07 45.87
N TRP A 5 6.48 3.49 45.54
CA TRP A 5 5.68 2.86 44.47
C TRP A 5 6.35 2.92 43.09
N TRP A 6 7.07 4.00 42.79
CA TRP A 6 7.84 4.14 41.55
C TRP A 6 8.99 3.13 41.42
N ILE A 7 9.55 2.64 42.54
CA ILE A 7 10.59 1.60 42.53
C ILE A 7 9.97 0.28 42.06
N HIS A 8 8.79 -0.07 42.58
CA HIS A 8 8.06 -1.27 42.14
C HIS A 8 7.61 -1.18 40.67
N VAL A 9 7.15 -0.01 40.23
CA VAL A 9 6.83 0.24 38.82
C VAL A 9 8.08 0.07 37.95
N GLY A 10 9.21 0.65 38.34
CA GLY A 10 10.48 0.49 37.62
C GLY A 10 10.95 -0.97 37.56
N LEU A 11 10.87 -1.70 38.67
CA LEU A 11 11.25 -3.11 38.77
C LEU A 11 10.38 -4.04 37.90
N ILE A 12 9.16 -3.64 37.53
CA ILE A 12 8.28 -4.40 36.64
C ILE A 12 8.43 -3.91 35.20
N CYS A 13 8.38 -2.60 34.97
CA CYS A 13 8.42 -2.01 33.64
C CYS A 13 9.75 -2.23 32.93
N VAL A 14 10.90 -2.14 33.63
CA VAL A 14 12.22 -2.30 33.00
C VAL A 14 12.40 -3.73 32.46
N PRO A 15 12.12 -4.81 33.22
CA PRO A 15 12.12 -6.16 32.66
C PRO A 15 11.10 -6.37 31.56
N LEU A 16 9.88 -5.81 31.67
CA LEU A 16 8.87 -5.95 30.61
C LEU A 16 9.29 -5.26 29.31
N VAL A 17 9.88 -4.08 29.39
CA VAL A 17 10.45 -3.37 28.22
C VAL A 17 11.65 -4.16 27.69
N ALA A 18 12.54 -4.65 28.54
CA ALA A 18 13.66 -5.47 28.12
C ALA A 18 13.17 -6.74 27.41
N VAL A 19 12.21 -7.46 27.97
CA VAL A 19 11.57 -8.62 27.34
C VAL A 19 10.95 -8.23 26.01
N TYR A 20 10.14 -7.16 25.98
CA TYR A 20 9.51 -6.68 24.74
C TYR A 20 10.53 -6.35 23.64
N LEU A 21 11.64 -5.70 23.99
CA LEU A 21 12.72 -5.37 23.06
C LEU A 21 13.52 -6.61 22.58
N HIS A 22 13.47 -7.72 23.31
CA HIS A 22 14.13 -8.97 22.96
C HIS A 22 13.19 -10.05 22.41
N ILE A 23 11.87 -9.80 22.35
CA ILE A 23 10.94 -10.69 21.67
C ILE A 23 11.30 -10.68 20.18
N PRO A 24 11.62 -11.83 19.57
CA PRO A 24 11.88 -11.88 18.15
C PRO A 24 10.61 -11.45 17.41
N PRO A 25 10.73 -10.75 16.27
CA PRO A 25 9.57 -10.41 15.47
C PRO A 25 8.79 -11.69 15.14
N PRO A 26 7.44 -11.65 15.16
CA PRO A 26 6.64 -12.82 14.87
C PRO A 26 6.99 -13.34 13.47
N GLN A 27 7.07 -14.66 13.33
CA GLN A 27 7.25 -15.27 12.02
C GLN A 27 6.04 -15.00 11.15
N LEU A 28 6.28 -14.75 9.86
CA LEU A 28 5.20 -14.59 8.89
C LEU A 28 4.38 -15.89 8.82
N SER A 29 3.06 -15.77 8.79
CA SER A 29 2.18 -16.92 8.53
C SER A 29 2.44 -17.49 7.13
N ALA A 30 2.11 -18.77 6.90
CA ALA A 30 2.31 -19.41 5.60
C ALA A 30 1.65 -18.63 4.44
N THR A 31 0.46 -18.07 4.66
CA THR A 31 -0.23 -17.26 3.66
C THR A 31 0.49 -15.95 3.37
N LEU A 32 1.03 -15.30 4.40
CA LEU A 32 1.77 -14.04 4.24
C LEU A 32 3.16 -14.28 3.62
N GLN A 33 3.81 -15.40 3.92
CA GLN A 33 5.02 -15.85 3.22
C GLN A 33 4.74 -16.10 1.74
N LYS A 34 3.67 -16.81 1.41
CA LYS A 34 3.25 -17.03 0.02
C LYS A 34 2.99 -15.71 -0.71
N TRP A 35 2.33 -14.76 -0.05
CA TRP A 35 2.10 -13.43 -0.60
C TRP A 35 3.41 -12.69 -0.89
N HIS A 36 4.31 -12.64 0.08
CA HIS A 36 5.62 -12.00 -0.06
C HIS A 36 6.45 -12.62 -1.19
N SER A 37 6.57 -13.96 -1.22
CA SER A 37 7.37 -14.67 -2.23
C SER A 37 6.84 -14.53 -3.65
N ALA A 38 5.59 -14.12 -3.82
CA ALA A 38 4.99 -13.90 -5.12
C ALA A 38 5.04 -12.42 -5.55
N GLY A 39 5.56 -11.52 -4.71
CA GLY A 39 5.79 -10.13 -5.07
C GLY A 39 7.21 -9.86 -5.53
N ASP A 40 7.46 -8.60 -5.87
CA ASP A 40 8.77 -8.09 -6.26
C ASP A 40 8.99 -6.69 -5.65
N PHE A 41 10.17 -6.12 -5.86
CA PHE A 41 10.56 -4.81 -5.36
C PHE A 41 11.04 -3.91 -6.48
N PHE A 42 10.57 -2.66 -6.48
CA PHE A 42 11.20 -1.60 -7.27
C PHE A 42 11.83 -0.55 -6.36
N HIS A 43 12.75 0.23 -6.93
CA HIS A 43 13.45 1.27 -6.19
C HIS A 43 12.89 2.65 -6.55
N PHE A 44 12.37 3.37 -5.55
CA PHE A 44 11.96 4.75 -5.67
C PHE A 44 12.89 5.64 -4.83
N ARG A 45 13.71 6.47 -5.49
CA ARG A 45 14.66 7.39 -4.84
C ARG A 45 15.51 6.69 -3.75
N GLY A 46 16.00 5.49 -4.06
CA GLY A 46 16.81 4.68 -3.17
C GLY A 46 16.05 3.90 -2.09
N LYS A 47 14.72 3.90 -2.11
CA LYS A 47 13.86 3.14 -1.18
C LYS A 47 13.26 1.94 -1.88
N LYS A 48 13.28 0.76 -1.25
CA LYS A 48 12.66 -0.46 -1.76
C LYS A 48 11.17 -0.44 -1.47
N ILE A 49 10.38 -0.55 -2.53
CA ILE A 49 8.93 -0.60 -2.46
C ILE A 49 8.48 -1.97 -2.96
N PHE A 50 7.81 -2.71 -2.08
CA PHE A 50 7.23 -4.00 -2.42
C PHE A 50 5.96 -3.80 -3.24
N TYR A 51 5.77 -4.65 -4.24
CA TYR A 51 4.54 -4.74 -4.98
C TYR A 51 4.22 -6.17 -5.39
N ARG A 52 2.94 -6.41 -5.64
CA ARG A 52 2.40 -7.62 -6.25
C ARG A 52 1.92 -7.26 -7.64
N ASP A 53 2.20 -8.14 -8.57
CA ASP A 53 1.80 -8.00 -9.97
C ASP A 53 1.42 -9.40 -10.48
N SER A 54 0.24 -9.51 -11.07
CA SER A 54 -0.24 -10.77 -11.62
C SER A 54 -1.00 -10.52 -12.90
N TYR A 55 -0.68 -11.31 -13.92
CA TYR A 55 -1.40 -11.34 -15.19
C TYR A 55 -2.57 -12.30 -15.08
N GLY A 56 -3.69 -11.91 -15.66
CA GLY A 56 -5.00 -12.51 -15.47
C GLY A 56 -5.69 -12.92 -16.76
N ALA A 57 -6.95 -12.54 -16.89
CA ALA A 57 -7.84 -12.95 -17.98
C ALA A 57 -7.28 -12.63 -19.38
N LEU A 58 -7.15 -13.67 -20.20
CA LEU A 58 -6.83 -13.53 -21.62
C LEU A 58 -7.98 -12.82 -22.34
N GLY A 59 -7.69 -11.71 -23.03
CA GLY A 59 -8.66 -10.96 -23.83
C GLY A 59 -9.23 -9.69 -23.18
N SER A 60 -8.97 -9.44 -21.90
CA SER A 60 -9.12 -8.10 -21.31
C SER A 60 -7.85 -7.29 -21.55
N SER A 61 -7.95 -5.96 -21.68
CA SER A 61 -6.81 -5.03 -21.60
C SER A 61 -6.82 -4.20 -20.31
N ASP A 62 -7.78 -4.45 -19.42
CA ASP A 62 -7.98 -3.63 -18.23
C ASP A 62 -6.98 -3.99 -17.13
N VAL A 63 -6.35 -2.95 -16.59
CA VAL A 63 -5.45 -3.07 -15.45
C VAL A 63 -6.16 -2.58 -14.19
N VAL A 64 -6.01 -3.31 -13.10
CA VAL A 64 -6.46 -2.89 -11.77
C VAL A 64 -5.27 -2.57 -10.89
N LEU A 65 -5.30 -1.40 -10.25
CA LEU A 65 -4.33 -0.98 -9.24
C LEU A 65 -5.04 -0.87 -7.89
N LEU A 66 -4.47 -1.48 -6.86
CA LEU A 66 -5.04 -1.57 -5.51
C LEU A 66 -4.18 -0.79 -4.50
N LEU A 67 -4.80 0.12 -3.75
CA LEU A 67 -4.14 0.96 -2.73
C LEU A 67 -4.69 0.64 -1.33
N HIS A 68 -3.85 0.14 -0.42
CA HIS A 68 -4.27 -0.26 0.92
C HIS A 68 -4.41 0.92 1.91
N GLY A 69 -4.98 0.66 3.08
CA GLY A 69 -5.20 1.65 4.14
C GLY A 69 -4.11 1.72 5.22
N PHE A 70 -4.37 2.50 6.27
CA PHE A 70 -3.60 2.49 7.51
C PHE A 70 -4.27 1.57 8.55
N PRO A 71 -3.52 0.80 9.36
CA PRO A 71 -2.07 0.59 9.36
C PRO A 71 -1.67 -0.69 8.60
N THR A 72 -2.32 -1.00 7.48
CA THR A 72 -2.25 -2.31 6.82
C THR A 72 -1.23 -2.37 5.68
N SER A 73 -1.44 -3.24 4.68
CA SER A 73 -0.54 -3.47 3.53
C SER A 73 -1.30 -4.03 2.32
N SER A 74 -0.62 -4.25 1.20
CA SER A 74 -1.17 -4.93 0.01
C SER A 74 -1.83 -6.27 0.33
N TYR A 75 -1.44 -6.93 1.43
CA TYR A 75 -2.03 -8.19 1.87
C TYR A 75 -3.53 -8.11 2.18
N ASP A 76 -4.09 -6.93 2.42
CA ASP A 76 -5.54 -6.74 2.59
C ASP A 76 -6.34 -7.28 1.41
N TRP A 77 -5.74 -7.22 0.22
CA TRP A 77 -6.35 -7.66 -1.02
C TRP A 77 -6.25 -9.17 -1.27
N ASN A 78 -5.56 -9.93 -0.40
CA ASN A 78 -5.29 -11.36 -0.62
C ASN A 78 -6.55 -12.18 -0.88
N LYS A 79 -7.68 -11.88 -0.22
CA LYS A 79 -8.93 -12.64 -0.40
C LYS A 79 -9.64 -12.35 -1.73
N ILE A 80 -9.37 -11.20 -2.36
CA ILE A 80 -9.99 -10.81 -3.63
C ILE A 80 -9.02 -10.84 -4.80
N TRP A 81 -7.73 -11.12 -4.55
CA TRP A 81 -6.68 -11.13 -5.57
C TRP A 81 -6.99 -12.09 -6.72
N ASP A 82 -7.29 -13.36 -6.42
CA ASP A 82 -7.57 -14.37 -7.44
C ASP A 82 -8.85 -14.07 -8.23
N PRO A 83 -9.99 -13.70 -7.60
CA PRO A 83 -11.17 -13.23 -8.33
C PRO A 83 -10.90 -12.03 -9.26
N LEU A 84 -10.08 -11.07 -8.84
CA LEU A 84 -9.70 -9.93 -9.69
C LEU A 84 -8.84 -10.39 -10.86
N ALA A 85 -7.86 -11.27 -10.63
CA ALA A 85 -6.99 -11.79 -11.68
C ALA A 85 -7.78 -12.63 -12.71
N GLN A 86 -8.87 -13.29 -12.31
CA GLN A 86 -9.76 -13.99 -13.25
C GLN A 86 -10.59 -13.05 -14.14
N ARG A 87 -10.74 -11.77 -13.76
CA ARG A 87 -11.59 -10.81 -14.46
C ARG A 87 -10.80 -9.79 -15.28
N PHE A 88 -9.63 -9.38 -14.80
CA PHE A 88 -8.84 -8.31 -15.37
C PHE A 88 -7.54 -8.84 -16.00
N HIS A 89 -6.98 -8.09 -16.94
CA HIS A 89 -5.74 -8.45 -17.61
C HIS A 89 -4.55 -8.48 -16.65
N ARG A 90 -4.52 -7.54 -15.72
CA ARG A 90 -3.42 -7.36 -14.78
C ARG A 90 -3.93 -6.77 -13.48
N VAL A 91 -3.48 -7.33 -12.36
CA VAL A 91 -3.82 -6.85 -11.01
C VAL A 91 -2.53 -6.50 -10.28
N ILE A 92 -2.47 -5.28 -9.77
CA ILE A 92 -1.29 -4.71 -9.13
C ILE A 92 -1.68 -4.18 -7.76
N ALA A 93 -0.86 -4.44 -6.75
CA ALA A 93 -0.93 -3.78 -5.46
C ALA A 93 0.48 -3.42 -5.01
N LEU A 94 0.64 -2.34 -4.26
CA LEU A 94 1.91 -2.00 -3.62
C LEU A 94 1.74 -1.89 -2.12
N ASP A 95 2.85 -2.06 -1.39
CA ASP A 95 2.93 -1.60 -0.02
C ASP A 95 3.44 -0.16 -0.01
N PHE A 96 2.68 0.76 0.57
CA PHE A 96 3.13 2.13 0.74
C PHE A 96 4.44 2.20 1.54
N LEU A 97 5.24 3.24 1.29
CA LEU A 97 6.46 3.45 2.06
C LEU A 97 6.11 3.58 3.55
N GLY A 98 6.81 2.84 4.41
CA GLY A 98 6.50 2.73 5.84
C GLY A 98 5.62 1.53 6.21
N PHE A 99 5.05 0.82 5.23
CA PHE A 99 4.09 -0.26 5.44
C PHE A 99 4.55 -1.60 4.87
N GLY A 100 3.85 -2.68 5.25
CA GLY A 100 4.04 -4.03 4.71
C GLY A 100 5.50 -4.48 4.62
N PHE A 101 5.93 -4.89 3.43
CA PHE A 101 7.30 -5.29 3.11
C PHE A 101 8.15 -4.15 2.53
N SER A 102 7.55 -2.99 2.23
CA SER A 102 8.29 -1.79 1.83
C SER A 102 9.18 -1.26 2.96
N ASP A 103 10.21 -0.51 2.56
CA ASP A 103 11.15 0.13 3.47
C ASP A 103 10.44 1.06 4.46
N LYS A 104 11.01 1.16 5.68
CA LYS A 104 10.48 1.96 6.79
C LYS A 104 11.54 2.94 7.31
N PRO A 105 12.01 3.88 6.47
CA PRO A 105 13.10 4.78 6.84
C PRO A 105 12.76 5.59 8.09
N ARG A 106 13.76 5.79 8.96
CA ARG A 106 13.68 6.62 10.17
C ARG A 106 15.02 7.34 10.38
N PRO A 107 15.05 8.66 10.64
CA PRO A 107 13.90 9.57 10.61
C PRO A 107 13.40 9.78 9.16
N HIS A 108 12.09 9.86 8.96
CA HIS A 108 11.49 10.15 7.65
C HIS A 108 10.14 10.84 7.83
N ARG A 109 9.85 11.84 6.99
CA ARG A 109 8.56 12.55 6.98
C ARG A 109 7.67 11.97 5.90
N TYR A 110 6.77 11.08 6.31
CA TYR A 110 5.77 10.49 5.42
C TYR A 110 4.73 11.54 4.99
N SER A 111 4.35 11.52 3.72
CA SER A 111 3.32 12.42 3.18
C SER A 111 2.52 11.77 2.06
N ILE A 112 1.26 12.18 1.89
CA ILE A 112 0.40 11.73 0.78
C ILE A 112 1.06 12.00 -0.58
N PHE A 113 1.69 13.17 -0.72
CA PHE A 113 2.38 13.56 -1.95
C PHE A 113 3.50 12.59 -2.36
N GLU A 114 4.25 12.07 -1.37
CA GLU A 114 5.29 11.08 -1.61
C GLU A 114 4.68 9.74 -2.03
N GLN A 115 3.62 9.29 -1.36
CA GLN A 115 2.94 8.04 -1.71
C GLN A 115 2.34 8.08 -3.11
N ALA A 116 1.70 9.19 -3.50
CA ALA A 116 1.21 9.41 -4.86
C ALA A 116 2.37 9.34 -5.88
N SER A 117 3.50 9.96 -5.58
CA SER A 117 4.68 9.91 -6.46
C SER A 117 5.27 8.50 -6.59
N ILE A 118 5.20 7.70 -5.52
CA ILE A 118 5.59 6.27 -5.54
C ILE A 118 4.67 5.49 -6.46
N VAL A 119 3.35 5.72 -6.39
CA VAL A 119 2.37 5.06 -7.24
C VAL A 119 2.60 5.41 -8.73
N GLU A 120 2.78 6.69 -9.06
CA GLU A 120 3.13 7.13 -10.42
C GLU A 120 4.41 6.46 -10.91
N ALA A 121 5.44 6.39 -10.06
CA ALA A 121 6.70 5.76 -10.40
C ALA A 121 6.58 4.25 -10.60
N LEU A 122 5.73 3.56 -9.81
CA LEU A 122 5.43 2.14 -10.02
C LEU A 122 4.74 1.93 -11.37
N VAL A 123 3.72 2.72 -11.70
CA VAL A 123 3.01 2.61 -12.99
C VAL A 123 4.00 2.83 -14.14
N ALA A 124 4.86 3.83 -14.05
CA ALA A 124 5.90 4.08 -15.04
C ALA A 124 6.91 2.92 -15.13
N HIS A 125 7.36 2.40 -13.99
CA HIS A 125 8.27 1.25 -13.90
C HIS A 125 7.70 0.00 -14.58
N LEU A 126 6.39 -0.23 -14.44
CA LEU A 126 5.68 -1.36 -15.04
C LEU A 126 5.29 -1.16 -16.51
N GLY A 127 5.66 -0.02 -17.11
CA GLY A 127 5.38 0.30 -18.51
C GLY A 127 3.91 0.65 -18.80
N LEU A 128 3.17 1.10 -17.78
CA LEU A 128 1.73 1.28 -17.83
C LEU A 128 1.27 2.73 -18.05
N GLY A 129 2.19 3.66 -18.36
CA GLY A 129 1.88 5.09 -18.47
C GLY A 129 0.82 5.47 -19.52
N ASN A 130 0.60 4.63 -20.53
CA ASN A 130 -0.43 4.84 -21.56
C ASN A 130 -1.67 3.94 -21.37
N GLN A 131 -1.69 3.09 -20.34
CA GLN A 131 -2.79 2.17 -20.08
C GLN A 131 -3.87 2.84 -19.25
N ARG A 132 -5.14 2.48 -19.51
CA ARG A 132 -6.25 2.89 -18.67
C ARG A 132 -6.29 2.02 -17.41
N LEU A 133 -6.26 2.66 -16.25
CA LEU A 133 -6.19 2.01 -14.94
C LEU A 133 -7.55 2.08 -14.23
N ASN A 134 -7.97 0.96 -13.65
CA ASN A 134 -9.07 0.91 -12.69
C ASN A 134 -8.46 0.94 -11.29
N LEU A 135 -8.71 2.00 -10.54
CA LEU A 135 -8.15 2.20 -9.21
C LEU A 135 -9.15 1.74 -8.15
N ILE A 136 -8.72 0.86 -7.24
CA ILE A 136 -9.48 0.50 -6.03
C ILE A 136 -8.63 0.90 -4.84
N SER A 137 -9.19 1.67 -3.92
CA SER A 137 -8.47 2.14 -2.74
C SER A 137 -9.27 1.94 -1.46
N HIS A 138 -8.55 1.97 -0.34
CA HIS A 138 -9.11 1.83 0.99
C HIS A 138 -8.47 2.82 1.99
N ASP A 139 -9.28 3.54 2.78
CA ASP A 139 -8.84 4.39 3.90
C ASP A 139 -7.74 5.41 3.51
N TYR A 140 -6.51 5.26 4.00
CA TYR A 140 -5.35 6.08 3.63
C TYR A 140 -5.10 6.08 2.12
N GLY A 141 -5.32 4.92 1.48
CA GLY A 141 -5.25 4.77 0.03
C GLY A 141 -6.24 5.66 -0.72
N ASP A 142 -7.40 6.00 -0.14
CA ASP A 142 -8.37 6.91 -0.77
C ASP A 142 -7.81 8.33 -0.87
N THR A 143 -7.10 8.78 0.16
CA THR A 143 -6.46 10.11 0.13
C THR A 143 -5.33 10.17 -0.90
N VAL A 144 -4.58 9.08 -1.06
CA VAL A 144 -3.57 8.95 -2.13
C VAL A 144 -4.24 8.91 -3.51
N ALA A 145 -5.34 8.18 -3.67
CA ALA A 145 -6.09 8.11 -4.91
C ALA A 145 -6.65 9.49 -5.34
N LEU A 146 -7.17 10.27 -4.39
CA LEU A 146 -7.66 11.62 -4.66
C LEU A 146 -6.54 12.58 -5.06
N GLU A 147 -5.37 12.48 -4.44
CA GLU A 147 -4.18 13.25 -4.87
C GLU A 147 -3.76 12.88 -6.30
N LEU A 148 -3.75 11.59 -6.65
CA LEU A 148 -3.44 11.13 -8.02
C LEU A 148 -4.46 11.66 -9.04
N LEU A 149 -5.75 11.62 -8.69
CA LEU A 149 -6.83 12.14 -9.53
C LEU A 149 -6.66 13.65 -9.75
N TYR A 150 -6.36 14.40 -8.69
CA TYR A 150 -6.11 15.84 -8.78
C TYR A 150 -4.91 16.15 -9.70
N ARG A 151 -3.81 15.40 -9.61
CA ARG A 151 -2.65 15.57 -10.50
C ARG A 151 -3.00 15.31 -11.96
N SER A 152 -3.76 14.24 -12.21
CA SER A 152 -4.22 13.88 -13.55
C SER A 152 -5.11 14.98 -14.17
N ASP A 153 -6.05 15.54 -13.40
CA ASP A 153 -6.94 16.61 -13.85
C ASP A 153 -6.18 17.92 -14.14
N GLN A 154 -5.23 18.28 -13.28
CA GLN A 154 -4.46 19.52 -13.40
C GLN A 154 -3.32 19.45 -14.43
N ASN A 155 -3.20 18.36 -15.17
CA ASN A 155 -2.11 18.08 -16.09
C ASN A 155 -0.72 18.22 -15.42
N ARG A 156 -0.63 17.90 -14.12
CA ARG A 156 0.60 17.97 -13.33
C ARG A 156 1.24 16.58 -13.31
N THR A 157 2.53 16.52 -13.70
CA THR A 157 3.47 15.38 -13.69
C THR A 157 2.91 13.98 -13.40
N GLY A 158 3.17 13.02 -14.29
CA GLY A 158 2.86 11.60 -14.05
C GLY A 158 1.41 11.25 -14.43
N HIS A 159 1.07 11.36 -15.72
CA HIS A 159 -0.28 11.07 -16.19
C HIS A 159 -0.66 9.61 -15.94
N LEU A 160 -1.49 9.39 -14.93
CA LEU A 160 -2.25 8.16 -14.80
C LEU A 160 -3.57 8.34 -15.53
N ASN A 161 -3.82 7.50 -16.52
CA ASN A 161 -5.09 7.50 -17.24
C ASN A 161 -6.07 6.61 -16.48
N PHE A 162 -7.08 7.19 -15.83
CA PHE A 162 -8.07 6.43 -15.06
C PHE A 162 -9.30 6.06 -15.89
N ASN A 163 -9.67 4.78 -15.88
CA ASN A 163 -10.94 4.29 -16.40
C ASN A 163 -12.05 4.36 -15.34
N SER A 164 -11.71 3.98 -14.11
CA SER A 164 -12.63 4.00 -12.98
C SER A 164 -11.88 4.16 -11.65
N LEU A 165 -12.59 4.66 -10.64
CA LEU A 165 -12.10 4.82 -9.28
C LEU A 165 -13.15 4.30 -8.30
N CYS A 166 -12.76 3.37 -7.43
CA CYS A 166 -13.56 2.85 -6.34
C CYS A 166 -12.88 3.19 -5.01
N LEU A 167 -13.52 4.05 -4.21
CA LEU A 167 -13.07 4.42 -2.87
C LEU A 167 -13.82 3.56 -1.84
N SER A 168 -13.11 2.95 -0.89
CA SER A 168 -13.73 2.10 0.13
C SER A 168 -13.29 2.51 1.53
N ASN A 169 -14.26 2.70 2.44
CA ASN A 169 -13.99 3.17 3.81
C ASN A 169 -13.38 4.59 3.92
N GLY A 170 -13.41 5.40 2.87
CA GLY A 170 -13.17 6.83 2.97
C GLY A 170 -14.37 7.54 3.58
N GLY A 171 -14.14 8.52 4.45
CA GLY A 171 -15.17 9.48 4.88
C GLY A 171 -15.70 10.38 3.75
N THR A 172 -15.51 9.99 2.48
CA THR A 172 -15.78 10.77 1.28
C THR A 172 -16.22 9.83 0.17
N VAL A 173 -17.49 9.89 -0.22
CA VAL A 173 -18.02 9.19 -1.39
C VAL A 173 -17.88 10.12 -2.59
N LEU A 174 -17.06 9.74 -3.55
CA LEU A 174 -16.99 10.38 -4.86
C LEU A 174 -17.03 9.27 -5.92
N ALA A 175 -18.17 9.10 -6.59
CA ALA A 175 -18.33 8.17 -7.70
C ALA A 175 -18.36 8.96 -9.02
N PHE A 176 -17.34 8.78 -9.86
CA PHE A 176 -17.37 9.25 -11.24
C PHE A 176 -17.80 8.11 -12.15
N PHE A 177 -18.96 8.24 -12.76
CA PHE A 177 -19.30 7.49 -13.96
C PHE A 177 -18.71 8.26 -15.14
N GLY A 178 -17.67 7.70 -15.77
CA GLY A 178 -17.12 8.23 -17.02
C GLY A 178 -18.20 8.30 -18.10
N LYS A 179 -18.15 9.35 -18.92
CA LYS A 179 -18.98 9.48 -20.14
C LYS A 179 -18.64 8.40 -21.16
#